data_AF-A0A7K3PIQ9-F1
#
_entry.id   AF-A0A7K3PIQ9-F1
#
_cell.length_a   1.000
_cell.length_b   1.000
_cell.length_c   1.000
_cell.angle_alpha   90.00
_cell.angle_beta   90.00
_cell.angle_gamma   90.00
#
_symmetry.space_group_name_H-M   'P 1'
#
loop_
_entity.id
_entity.type
_entity.pdbx_description
1 polymer ?
#
loop_
_entity_poly.entity_id
_entity_poly.type
_entity_poly.pdbx_seq_one_letter_code
_entity_poly.pdbx_strand_id
1 'polypeptide(L)'
;MPLPPRETRPSAEDLHRWAAHDARPFTESLTLADAGHGVPAWSDKLHEARTAAEFQAVTSAVLGDGHSALGELHLFLEAAADWCERHQEPRIADRYRRHAQELSELGDQLAYVGEDHLAGIYRRTNRPAAVRAASAPAVVPAASASPVRRSSR
;
A
#
# COMPACT_ATOMS: atom_id res chain seq x y z
N MET A 1 -35.64 -36.35 38.90
CA MET A 1 -35.60 -36.03 37.45
C MET A 1 -34.25 -35.39 37.16
N PRO A 2 -33.27 -36.12 36.61
CA PRO A 2 -32.03 -35.50 36.16
C PRO A 2 -32.29 -34.73 34.86
N LEU A 3 -31.74 -33.52 34.76
CA LEU A 3 -31.83 -32.68 33.56
C LEU A 3 -31.10 -33.37 32.38
N PRO A 4 -31.59 -33.23 31.14
CA PRO A 4 -30.86 -33.74 29.98
C PRO A 4 -29.50 -33.04 29.87
N PRO A 5 -28.46 -33.74 29.39
CA PRO A 5 -27.16 -33.11 29.17
C PRO A 5 -27.34 -31.97 28.17
N ARG A 6 -26.84 -30.78 28.51
CA ARG A 6 -26.74 -29.67 27.57
C ARG A 6 -25.88 -30.15 26.41
N GLU A 7 -26.44 -30.27 25.21
CA GLU A 7 -25.67 -30.43 23.99
C GLU A 7 -24.74 -29.22 23.87
N THR A 8 -23.50 -29.42 24.29
CA THR A 8 -22.46 -28.40 24.22
C THR A 8 -22.13 -28.21 22.75
N ARG A 9 -22.62 -27.11 22.16
CA ARG A 9 -22.19 -26.75 20.81
C ARG A 9 -20.66 -26.62 20.79
N PRO A 10 -19.98 -27.18 19.78
CA PRO A 10 -18.54 -27.05 19.66
C PRO A 10 -18.11 -25.58 19.67
N SER A 11 -17.02 -25.27 20.36
CA SER A 11 -16.44 -23.93 20.31
C SER A 11 -15.74 -23.69 18.97
N ALA A 12 -15.45 -22.43 18.62
CA ALA A 12 -14.66 -22.11 17.43
C ALA A 12 -13.28 -22.79 17.45
N GLU A 13 -12.65 -22.88 18.63
CA GLU A 13 -11.38 -23.57 18.80
C GLU A 13 -11.52 -25.08 18.53
N ASP A 14 -12.61 -25.71 19.00
CA ASP A 14 -12.85 -27.13 18.72
C ASP A 14 -13.04 -27.37 17.22
N LEU A 15 -13.79 -26.51 16.54
CA LEU A 15 -13.99 -26.57 15.08
C LEU A 15 -12.66 -26.44 14.33
N HIS A 16 -11.79 -25.52 14.73
CA HIS A 16 -10.46 -25.37 14.14
C HIS A 16 -9.58 -26.61 14.39
N ARG A 17 -9.61 -27.17 15.60
CA ARG A 17 -8.85 -28.37 15.96
C ARG A 17 -9.29 -29.57 15.13
N TRP A 18 -10.59 -29.75 14.94
CA TRP A 18 -11.14 -30.84 14.13
C TRP A 18 -10.79 -30.67 12.65
N ALA A 19 -10.97 -29.47 12.10
CA ALA A 19 -10.59 -29.18 10.71
C ALA A 19 -9.10 -29.42 10.46
N ALA A 20 -8.23 -29.01 11.39
CA ALA A 20 -6.79 -29.24 11.29
C ALA A 20 -6.43 -30.73 11.34
N HIS A 21 -7.12 -31.49 12.19
CA HIS A 21 -6.94 -32.94 12.25
C HIS A 21 -7.35 -33.62 10.94
N ASP A 22 -8.51 -33.26 10.38
CA ASP A 22 -9.03 -33.87 9.16
C ASP A 22 -8.23 -33.47 7.91
N ALA A 23 -7.70 -32.24 7.89
CA ALA A 23 -6.84 -31.74 6.80
C ALA A 23 -5.38 -32.21 6.91
N ARG A 24 -4.98 -32.87 8.01
CA ARG A 24 -3.60 -33.29 8.26
C ARG A 24 -2.89 -33.96 7.07
N PRO A 25 -3.46 -34.99 6.39
CA PRO A 25 -2.77 -35.62 5.26
C PRO A 25 -2.57 -34.66 4.07
N PHE A 26 -3.50 -33.72 3.87
CA PHE A 26 -3.36 -32.69 2.84
C PHE A 26 -2.28 -31.67 3.25
N THR A 27 -2.30 -31.18 4.49
CA THR A 27 -1.30 -30.21 4.99
C THR A 27 0.12 -30.80 5.00
N GLU A 28 0.29 -32.09 5.31
CA GLU A 28 1.58 -32.79 5.24
C GLU A 28 2.11 -32.89 3.79
N SER A 29 1.23 -32.83 2.78
CA SER A 29 1.61 -32.80 1.36
C SER A 29 1.96 -31.39 0.85
N LEU A 30 1.55 -30.35 1.57
CA LEU A 30 1.87 -28.98 1.22
C LEU A 30 3.32 -28.69 1.63
N THR A 31 4.14 -28.21 0.70
CA THR A 31 5.41 -27.55 1.01
C THR A 31 5.11 -26.16 1.58
N LEU A 32 4.46 -26.11 2.73
CA LEU A 32 3.87 -24.91 3.34
C LEU A 32 4.89 -23.99 4.03
N ALA A 33 6.19 -24.23 3.84
CA ALA A 33 7.23 -23.50 4.55
C ALA A 33 7.25 -21.98 4.23
N ASP A 34 6.67 -21.53 3.10
CA ASP A 34 6.93 -20.18 2.58
C ASP A 34 5.71 -19.26 2.40
N ALA A 35 4.48 -19.70 2.68
CA ALA A 35 3.30 -18.85 2.44
C ALA A 35 3.33 -17.52 3.23
N GLY A 36 3.96 -17.51 4.41
CA GLY A 36 4.12 -16.32 5.26
C GLY A 36 5.46 -15.59 5.13
N HIS A 37 6.46 -16.17 4.45
CA HIS A 37 7.82 -15.59 4.39
C HIS A 37 7.98 -14.50 3.32
N GLY A 38 7.07 -14.46 2.34
CA GLY A 38 7.11 -13.43 1.29
C GLY A 38 6.97 -12.01 1.85
N VAL A 39 6.00 -11.76 2.74
CA VAL A 39 5.69 -10.41 3.25
C VAL A 39 6.80 -9.81 4.14
N PRO A 40 7.42 -10.56 5.08
CA PRO A 40 8.59 -10.09 5.81
C PRO A 40 9.78 -9.77 4.89
N ALA A 41 10.05 -10.61 3.88
CA ALA A 41 11.16 -10.39 2.94
C ALA A 41 11.00 -9.09 2.12
N TRP A 42 9.77 -8.74 1.73
CA TRP A 42 9.48 -7.46 1.08
C TRP A 42 9.66 -6.27 2.01
N SER A 43 9.31 -6.43 3.28
CA SER A 43 9.50 -5.40 4.31
C SER A 43 10.99 -5.15 4.56
N ASP A 44 11.82 -6.19 4.58
CA ASP A 44 13.28 -6.07 4.71
C ASP A 44 13.88 -5.34 3.49
N LYS A 45 13.39 -5.62 2.28
CA LYS A 45 13.82 -4.91 1.06
C LYS A 45 13.46 -3.42 1.07
N LEU A 46 12.34 -3.04 1.68
CA LEU A 46 12.02 -1.62 1.90
C LEU A 46 13.01 -0.96 2.85
N HIS A 47 13.48 -1.65 3.90
CA HIS A 47 14.49 -1.11 4.82
C HIS A 47 15.87 -0.96 4.15
N GLU A 48 16.17 -1.76 3.14
CA GLU A 48 17.42 -1.67 2.37
C GLU A 48 17.40 -0.56 1.30
N ALA A 49 16.22 -0.09 0.89
CA ALA A 49 16.06 0.92 -0.17
C ALA A 49 16.69 2.26 0.22
N ARG A 50 17.57 2.78 -0.64
CA ARG A 50 18.33 4.02 -0.43
C ARG A 50 17.86 5.16 -1.29
N THR A 51 17.13 4.86 -2.36
CA THR A 51 16.62 5.85 -3.30
C THR A 51 15.11 5.72 -3.48
N ALA A 52 14.48 6.81 -3.92
CA ALA A 52 13.05 6.82 -4.24
C ALA A 52 12.69 5.84 -5.37
N ALA A 53 13.63 5.60 -6.31
CA ALA A 53 13.44 4.64 -7.38
C ALA A 53 13.47 3.19 -6.86
N GLU A 54 14.38 2.87 -5.93
CA GLU A 54 14.43 1.56 -5.26
C GLU A 54 13.18 1.33 -4.41
N PHE A 55 12.74 2.34 -3.65
CA PHE A 55 11.49 2.30 -2.91
C PHE A 55 10.30 1.99 -3.84
N GLN A 56 10.19 2.72 -4.96
CA GLN A 56 9.10 2.52 -5.92
C GLN A 56 9.14 1.12 -6.57
N ALA A 57 10.32 0.59 -6.85
CA ALA A 57 10.46 -0.75 -7.40
C ALA A 57 9.93 -1.82 -6.42
N VAL A 58 10.25 -1.68 -5.13
CA VAL A 58 9.77 -2.60 -4.10
C VAL A 58 8.26 -2.44 -3.88
N THR A 59 7.72 -1.22 -3.82
CA THR A 59 6.28 -1.01 -3.69
C THR A 59 5.50 -1.51 -4.90
N SER A 60 6.02 -1.34 -6.12
CA SER A 60 5.38 -1.85 -7.35
C SER A 60 5.35 -3.38 -7.39
N ALA A 61 6.39 -4.05 -6.88
CA ALA A 61 6.40 -5.52 -6.79
C ALA A 61 5.35 -6.06 -5.81
N VAL A 62 4.99 -5.28 -4.79
CA VAL A 62 3.98 -5.67 -3.79
C VAL A 62 2.57 -5.26 -4.20
N LEU A 63 2.41 -4.05 -4.76
CA LEU A 63 1.13 -3.37 -4.96
C LEU A 63 0.69 -3.27 -6.41
N GLY A 64 1.59 -3.52 -7.37
CA GLY A 64 1.29 -3.34 -8.80
C GLY A 64 0.31 -4.38 -9.34
N ASP A 65 0.02 -4.28 -10.64
CA ASP A 65 -0.88 -5.21 -11.31
C ASP A 65 -0.18 -6.54 -11.68
N GLY A 66 -0.95 -7.62 -11.80
CA GLY A 66 -0.47 -8.91 -12.28
C GLY A 66 0.15 -9.78 -11.18
N HIS A 67 1.42 -10.17 -11.33
CA HIS A 67 2.13 -11.10 -10.43
C HIS A 67 2.69 -10.41 -9.17
N SER A 68 2.03 -9.33 -8.72
CA SER A 68 2.38 -8.69 -7.46
C SER A 68 1.88 -9.53 -6.28
N ALA A 69 2.43 -9.30 -5.08
CA ALA A 69 1.94 -10.00 -3.89
C ALA A 69 0.43 -9.78 -3.67
N LEU A 70 -0.08 -8.57 -3.95
CA LEU A 70 -1.49 -8.24 -3.85
C LEU A 70 -2.33 -8.89 -4.97
N GLY A 71 -1.82 -8.93 -6.19
CA GLY A 71 -2.45 -9.61 -7.32
C GLY A 71 -2.55 -11.13 -7.14
N GLU A 72 -1.49 -11.77 -6.64
CA GLU A 72 -1.49 -13.20 -6.28
C GLU A 72 -2.50 -13.51 -5.15
N LEU A 73 -2.62 -12.60 -4.17
CA LEU A 73 -3.64 -12.73 -3.12
C LEU A 73 -5.06 -12.56 -3.67
N HIS A 74 -5.28 -11.63 -4.61
CA HIS A 74 -6.56 -11.50 -5.30
C HIS A 74 -6.93 -12.80 -6.03
N LEU A 75 -6.01 -13.37 -6.81
CA LEU A 75 -6.22 -14.65 -7.51
C LEU A 75 -6.50 -15.81 -6.55
N PHE A 76 -5.84 -15.85 -5.39
CA PHE A 76 -6.13 -16.82 -4.35
C PHE A 76 -7.57 -16.69 -3.83
N LEU A 77 -8.05 -15.47 -3.59
CA LEU A 77 -9.41 -15.22 -3.09
C LEU A 77 -10.46 -15.62 -4.14
N GLU A 78 -10.22 -15.35 -5.42
CA GLU A 78 -11.08 -15.82 -6.52
C GLU A 78 -11.10 -17.35 -6.60
N ALA A 79 -9.93 -18.01 -6.51
CA ALA A 79 -9.85 -19.47 -6.48
C ALA A 79 -10.58 -20.08 -5.27
N ALA A 80 -10.55 -19.41 -4.11
CA ALA A 80 -11.30 -19.80 -2.93
C ALA A 80 -12.82 -19.64 -3.15
N ALA A 81 -13.26 -18.55 -3.78
CA ALA A 81 -14.66 -18.35 -4.15
C ALA A 81 -15.16 -19.47 -5.09
N ASP A 82 -14.39 -19.79 -6.13
CA ASP A 82 -14.71 -20.86 -7.07
C ASP A 82 -14.74 -22.24 -6.41
N TRP A 83 -13.92 -22.47 -5.39
CA TRP A 83 -14.01 -23.67 -4.57
C TRP A 83 -15.33 -23.69 -3.78
N CYS A 84 -15.69 -22.59 -3.13
CA CYS A 84 -16.94 -22.48 -2.37
C CYS A 84 -18.18 -22.70 -3.25
N GLU A 85 -18.22 -22.16 -4.48
CA GLU A 85 -19.33 -22.39 -5.39
C GLU A 85 -19.49 -23.86 -5.77
N ARG A 86 -18.38 -24.52 -6.10
CA ARG A 86 -18.38 -25.96 -6.42
C ARG A 86 -18.82 -26.83 -5.25
N HIS A 87 -18.67 -26.36 -4.02
CA HIS A 87 -19.05 -27.06 -2.79
C HIS A 87 -20.38 -26.57 -2.19
N GLN A 88 -21.23 -25.90 -2.99
CA GLN A 88 -22.58 -25.47 -2.60
C GLN A 88 -22.61 -24.43 -1.47
N GLU A 89 -21.57 -23.61 -1.34
CA GLU A 89 -21.46 -22.52 -0.37
C GLU A 89 -21.46 -21.12 -1.05
N PRO A 90 -22.50 -20.75 -1.83
CA PRO A 90 -22.48 -19.53 -2.66
C PRO A 90 -22.40 -18.24 -1.82
N ARG A 91 -22.99 -18.24 -0.62
CA ARG A 91 -22.90 -17.08 0.29
C ARG A 91 -21.50 -16.83 0.80
N ILE A 92 -20.67 -17.86 0.89
CA ILE A 92 -19.26 -17.75 1.28
C ILE A 92 -18.42 -17.35 0.07
N ALA A 93 -18.73 -17.91 -1.11
CA ALA A 93 -18.11 -17.49 -2.37
C ALA A 93 -18.25 -15.98 -2.62
N ASP A 94 -19.46 -15.43 -2.46
CA ASP A 94 -19.72 -13.99 -2.61
C ASP A 94 -18.86 -13.13 -1.66
N ARG A 95 -18.60 -13.63 -0.44
CA ARG A 95 -17.74 -12.93 0.52
C ARG A 95 -16.29 -12.90 0.05
N TYR A 96 -15.78 -14.03 -0.44
CA TYR A 96 -14.42 -14.11 -0.98
C TYR A 96 -14.23 -13.18 -2.19
N ARG A 97 -15.17 -13.16 -3.15
CA ARG A 97 -15.12 -12.25 -4.31
C ARG A 97 -15.17 -10.79 -3.90
N ARG A 98 -16.04 -10.43 -2.96
CA ARG A 98 -16.09 -9.06 -2.44
C ARG A 98 -14.75 -8.65 -1.84
N HIS A 99 -14.11 -9.52 -1.06
CA HIS A 99 -12.80 -9.20 -0.48
C HIS A 99 -11.69 -9.17 -1.54
N ALA A 100 -11.77 -9.97 -2.60
CA ALA A 100 -10.86 -9.90 -3.74
C ALA A 100 -10.96 -8.54 -4.45
N GLN A 101 -12.19 -8.03 -4.63
CA GLN A 101 -12.47 -6.71 -5.19
C GLN A 101 -11.96 -5.58 -4.29
N GLU A 102 -12.29 -5.62 -2.99
CA GLU A 102 -11.81 -4.63 -2.00
C GLU A 102 -10.28 -4.58 -1.96
N LEU A 103 -9.62 -5.73 -2.12
CA LEU A 103 -8.16 -5.82 -2.17
C LEU A 103 -7.60 -5.15 -3.43
N SER A 104 -8.20 -5.40 -4.60
CA SER A 104 -7.81 -4.75 -5.86
C SER A 104 -7.92 -3.23 -5.75
N GLU A 105 -9.05 -2.74 -5.23
CA GLU A 105 -9.29 -1.30 -5.04
C GLU A 105 -8.27 -0.68 -4.07
N LEU A 106 -7.88 -1.41 -3.01
CA LEU A 106 -6.83 -0.97 -2.10
C LEU A 106 -5.46 -0.92 -2.80
N GLY A 107 -5.15 -1.90 -3.64
CA GLY A 107 -3.94 -1.92 -4.46
C GLY A 107 -3.83 -0.67 -5.33
N ASP A 108 -4.89 -0.35 -6.07
CA ASP A 108 -4.98 0.84 -6.93
C ASP A 108 -4.76 2.15 -6.14
N GLN A 109 -5.40 2.25 -4.97
CA GLN A 109 -5.25 3.42 -4.09
C GLN A 109 -3.81 3.59 -3.59
N LEU A 110 -3.15 2.50 -3.21
CA LEU A 110 -1.77 2.53 -2.72
C LEU A 110 -0.77 2.78 -3.85
N ALA A 111 -1.01 2.25 -5.06
CA ALA A 111 -0.21 2.55 -6.25
C ALA A 111 -0.22 4.06 -6.55
N TYR A 112 -1.40 4.70 -6.49
CA TYR A 112 -1.54 6.14 -6.68
C TYR A 112 -0.72 6.96 -5.66
N VAL A 113 -0.69 6.54 -4.40
CA VAL A 113 0.13 7.20 -3.35
C VAL A 113 1.63 7.09 -3.68
N GLY A 114 2.10 5.94 -4.16
CA GLY A 114 3.48 5.73 -4.57
C GLY A 114 3.88 6.62 -5.75
N GLU A 115 3.01 6.70 -6.77
CA GLU A 115 3.22 7.55 -7.94
C GLU A 115 3.26 9.04 -7.60
N ASP A 116 2.34 9.53 -6.75
CA ASP A 116 2.33 10.93 -6.31
C ASP A 116 3.60 11.27 -5.52
N HIS A 117 4.05 10.37 -4.65
CA HIS A 117 5.30 10.53 -3.91
C HIS A 117 6.51 10.62 -4.85
N LEU A 118 6.59 9.73 -5.83
CA LEU A 118 7.67 9.73 -6.83
C LEU A 118 7.66 11.02 -7.66
N ALA A 119 6.49 11.45 -8.13
CA ALA A 119 6.32 12.69 -8.87
C ALA A 119 6.74 13.91 -8.05
N GLY A 120 6.43 13.94 -6.76
CA GLY A 120 6.84 14.97 -5.81
C GLY A 120 8.37 15.06 -5.66
N ILE A 121 9.04 13.91 -5.56
CA ILE A 121 10.51 13.85 -5.47
C ILE A 121 11.15 14.36 -6.76
N TYR A 122 10.71 13.88 -7.93
CA TYR A 122 11.24 14.35 -9.21
C TYR A 122 11.00 15.84 -9.42
N ARG A 123 9.81 16.37 -9.10
CA ARG A 123 9.54 17.83 -9.20
C ARG A 123 10.46 18.65 -8.30
N ARG A 124 10.80 18.16 -7.10
CA ARG A 124 11.71 18.85 -6.18
C ARG A 124 13.14 18.84 -6.71
N THR A 125 13.61 17.68 -7.17
CA THR A 125 14.99 17.50 -7.67
C THR A 125 15.21 18.21 -9.00
N ASN A 126 14.22 18.20 -9.91
CA ASN A 126 14.27 18.89 -11.20
C ASN A 126 13.71 20.31 -11.15
N ARG A 127 13.44 20.89 -9.98
CA ARG A 127 13.08 22.31 -9.91
C ARG A 127 14.29 23.11 -10.43
N PRO A 128 14.19 23.77 -11.58
CA PRO A 128 15.29 24.60 -12.04
C PRO A 128 15.53 25.68 -10.99
N ALA A 129 16.80 26.04 -10.78
CA ALA A 129 17.21 27.15 -9.93
C ALA A 129 16.78 28.51 -10.53
N ALA A 130 15.47 28.71 -10.71
CA ALA A 130 14.84 29.99 -10.90
C ALA A 130 14.13 30.28 -9.57
N VAL A 131 14.64 31.11 -8.66
CA VAL A 131 15.12 32.47 -8.85
C VAL A 131 16.24 32.73 -7.82
N ARG A 132 17.49 32.69 -8.25
CA ARG A 132 18.59 33.42 -7.57
C ARG A 132 19.19 34.47 -8.51
N ALA A 133 18.38 34.95 -9.46
CA ALA A 133 18.72 36.05 -10.34
C ALA A 133 18.24 37.36 -9.70
N ALA A 134 19.23 38.20 -9.37
CA ALA A 134 19.14 39.65 -9.18
C ALA A 134 18.35 40.18 -7.97
N SER A 135 18.97 40.09 -6.79
CA SER A 135 19.01 41.27 -5.90
C SER A 135 20.46 41.71 -5.79
N ALA A 136 20.96 42.32 -6.87
CA ALA A 136 22.18 43.12 -6.87
C ALA A 136 21.76 44.60 -6.88
N PRO A 137 22.50 45.47 -6.20
CA PRO A 137 21.98 46.70 -5.60
C PRO A 137 21.66 47.76 -6.65
N ALA A 138 20.55 48.47 -6.47
CA ALA A 138 20.30 49.69 -7.23
C ALA A 138 21.39 50.72 -6.90
N VAL A 139 22.24 50.95 -7.89
CA VAL A 139 23.28 51.98 -7.91
C VAL A 139 22.64 53.34 -7.62
N VAL A 140 23.18 54.03 -6.62
CA VAL A 140 22.86 55.42 -6.27
C VAL A 140 23.41 56.35 -7.36
N PRO A 141 22.63 57.27 -7.95
CA PRO A 141 23.18 58.47 -8.56
C PRO A 141 23.25 59.60 -7.53
N ALA A 142 24.43 60.20 -7.43
CA ALA A 142 24.76 61.29 -6.54
C ALA A 142 24.02 62.60 -6.86
N ALA A 143 23.73 63.34 -5.78
CA ALA A 143 23.60 64.78 -5.62
C ALA A 143 23.35 65.69 -6.85
N SER A 144 22.25 66.44 -6.79
CA SER A 144 22.19 67.80 -7.36
C SER A 144 21.81 68.77 -6.24
N ALA A 145 22.77 69.62 -5.89
CA ALA A 145 22.64 70.65 -4.89
C ALA A 145 22.02 71.93 -5.48
N SER A 146 20.94 72.40 -4.83
CA SER A 146 20.56 73.82 -4.56
C SER A 146 20.21 74.76 -5.74
N PRO A 147 19.53 75.91 -5.51
CA PRO A 147 19.18 76.55 -4.24
C PRO A 147 17.71 77.03 -4.06
N VAL A 148 17.41 77.30 -2.78
CA VAL A 148 16.37 78.17 -2.24
C VAL A 148 16.20 79.47 -3.05
N ARG A 149 14.94 79.83 -3.36
CA ARG A 149 14.57 81.21 -3.69
C ARG A 149 13.42 81.67 -2.80
N ARG A 150 13.71 82.75 -2.07
CA ARG A 150 12.88 83.45 -1.10
C ARG A 150 12.00 84.49 -1.80
N SER A 151 10.88 84.80 -1.15
CA SER A 151 10.18 86.11 -1.09
C SER A 151 8.96 86.39 -2.02
N SER A 152 7.80 86.40 -1.32
CA SER A 152 6.83 87.49 -1.13
C SER A 152 5.94 87.98 -2.28
N ARG A 153 4.63 87.88 -2.04
CA ARG A 153 3.67 88.97 -2.24
C ARG A 153 2.57 88.91 -1.19
#